data_AF-A0A9Q2QE41-F1
#
_entry.id   AF-A0A9Q2QE41-F1
#
_cell.length_a   1.000
_cell.length_b   1.000
_cell.length_c   1.000
_cell.angle_alpha   90.00
_cell.angle_beta   90.00
_cell.angle_gamma   90.00
#
_symmetry.space_group_name_H-M   'P 1'
#
loop_
_entity.id
_entity.type
_entity.pdbx_description
1 polymer ?
#
loop_
_entity_poly.entity_id
_entity_poly.type
_entity_poly.pdbx_seq_one_letter_code
_entity_poly.pdbx_strand_id
1 'polypeptide(L)'
;MQKRVLKLVMFVCLNSMVNFSYADNSSECDSVPSMIKQFKGADQDNWIGYRNGDFVRYDNKVYQLKNDWWTADTPDINQHWIYCQDVLQPAIYLYTPSRPAYVSSTSKPHVIIYDSNHNQVADLKNLKWGATKKVRLPIGQFTIVVEGIDSSQGYASQSIVNLAMGQSKKISVNYKNIHAVSLSIYPKAAISGSVGVKILDSKGTVVYQGSLVFNKKNTIYDIDVTKGKYMIHANSYIVAGKVYKAPDTLVSLSPDETTNVNLNFDSWSVAAARVDVAVTDLPKDREVKLKFMNNTGDVQTVSIKGNGVYTQMFDKDGSTWHLIADGIDGVNIYPKSFNASQSCVNASVKSVF
;
A
#
# COMPACT_ATOMS: atom_id res chain seq x y z
N MET A 1 75.23 39.30 84.62
CA MET A 1 75.09 39.12 83.16
C MET A 1 73.70 39.59 82.77
N GLN A 2 73.57 40.87 82.37
CA GLN A 2 73.29 41.34 80.99
C GLN A 2 71.91 40.86 80.47
N LYS A 3 70.86 41.71 80.53
CA LYS A 3 70.45 42.78 79.57
C LYS A 3 69.71 42.18 78.35
N ARG A 4 68.40 42.46 78.19
CA ARG A 4 67.80 43.56 77.37
C ARG A 4 67.97 43.28 75.85
N VAL A 5 67.04 43.45 74.89
CA VAL A 5 65.86 44.33 74.76
C VAL A 5 65.28 44.24 73.31
N LEU A 6 63.96 44.49 73.15
CA LEU A 6 63.21 45.07 71.99
C LEU A 6 63.28 44.43 70.59
N LYS A 7 62.28 44.53 69.69
CA LYS A 7 61.24 45.55 69.37
C LYS A 7 60.09 44.80 68.66
N LEU A 8 58.83 44.86 69.09
CA LEU A 8 57.78 45.84 68.75
C LEU A 8 57.94 46.58 67.41
N VAL A 9 57.10 46.28 66.42
CA VAL A 9 56.35 47.28 65.64
C VAL A 9 54.99 46.68 65.26
N MET A 10 53.94 47.24 65.87
CA MET A 10 52.57 47.16 65.39
C MET A 10 52.39 48.34 64.44
N PHE A 11 51.88 48.11 63.22
CA PHE A 11 51.26 49.15 62.41
C PHE A 11 50.03 48.57 61.72
N VAL A 12 48.88 49.11 62.10
CA VAL A 12 47.57 48.93 61.47
C VAL A 12 47.53 49.82 60.24
N CYS A 13 47.04 49.32 59.11
CA CYS A 13 46.24 50.10 58.17
C CYS A 13 45.34 49.19 57.32
N LEU A 14 44.06 49.55 57.32
CA LEU A 14 42.93 48.99 56.60
C LEU A 14 43.05 49.14 55.06
N ASN A 15 42.28 48.28 54.38
CA ASN A 15 41.61 48.45 53.09
C ASN A 15 42.46 48.56 51.82
N SER A 16 42.41 47.50 51.00
CA SER A 16 41.60 47.56 49.77
C SER A 16 41.48 46.18 49.12
N MET A 17 40.23 45.78 48.97
CA MET A 17 39.72 44.72 48.10
C MET A 17 40.34 44.78 46.71
N VAL A 18 40.70 43.62 46.14
CA VAL A 18 40.13 43.20 44.84
C VAL A 18 39.89 41.70 44.92
N ASN A 19 38.63 41.34 45.20
CA ASN A 19 38.07 40.05 44.82
C ASN A 19 38.14 39.96 43.29
N PHE A 20 38.81 38.94 42.76
CA PHE A 20 38.25 38.22 41.62
C PHE A 20 37.80 36.86 42.13
N SER A 21 36.73 36.89 42.92
CA SER A 21 35.77 35.81 42.92
C SER A 21 35.24 35.68 41.50
N TYR A 22 35.65 34.64 40.77
CA TYR A 22 34.74 34.07 39.79
C TYR A 22 33.60 33.45 40.59
N ALA A 23 32.64 34.29 40.97
CA ALA A 23 31.32 33.85 41.31
C ALA A 23 30.69 33.40 39.99
N ASP A 24 31.02 32.18 39.58
CA ASP A 24 30.21 31.49 38.59
C ASP A 24 28.87 31.25 39.28
N ASN A 25 27.81 31.87 38.76
CA ASN A 25 26.44 31.70 39.24
C ASN A 25 25.94 30.29 38.85
N SER A 26 26.66 29.23 39.25
CA SER A 26 26.51 27.88 38.70
C SER A 26 25.37 27.09 39.38
N SER A 27 24.24 27.74 39.67
CA SER A 27 23.01 27.02 40.01
C SER A 27 22.38 26.37 38.77
N GLU A 28 22.86 26.70 37.58
CA GLU A 28 22.42 26.12 36.32
C GLU A 28 23.45 25.11 35.81
N CYS A 29 22.97 23.94 35.40
CA CYS A 29 23.78 22.95 34.73
C CYS A 29 24.25 23.45 33.35
N ASP A 30 25.34 22.88 32.85
CA ASP A 30 25.73 23.05 31.45
C ASP A 30 24.68 22.40 30.52
N SER A 31 24.81 22.62 29.21
CA SER A 31 23.92 22.06 28.21
C SER A 31 23.81 20.53 28.36
N VAL A 32 22.65 20.07 28.85
CA VAL A 32 22.42 18.68 29.23
C VAL A 32 22.51 17.77 27.99
N PRO A 33 23.40 16.75 27.97
CA PRO A 33 23.52 15.83 26.84
C PRO A 33 22.24 15.00 26.61
N SER A 34 21.99 14.60 25.36
CA SER A 34 20.84 13.74 25.02
C SER A 34 21.00 12.28 25.45
N MET A 35 22.25 11.82 25.58
CA MET A 35 22.61 10.47 26.01
C MET A 35 23.33 10.56 27.35
N ILE A 36 22.63 10.22 28.42
CA ILE A 36 23.16 10.27 29.79
C ILE A 36 23.17 8.86 30.38
N LYS A 37 24.28 8.46 30.98
CA LYS A 37 24.43 7.14 31.59
C LYS A 37 23.69 7.07 32.93
N GLN A 38 23.19 5.89 33.28
CA GLN A 38 22.69 5.62 34.63
C GLN A 38 23.87 5.67 35.61
N PHE A 39 23.68 6.28 36.77
CA PHE A 39 24.66 6.23 37.86
C PHE A 39 24.89 4.78 38.30
N LYS A 40 26.16 4.38 38.40
CA LYS A 40 26.62 3.02 38.73
C LYS A 40 27.34 2.90 40.08
N GLY A 41 27.65 4.02 40.76
CA GLY A 41 28.48 4.01 41.97
C GLY A 41 29.91 3.52 41.70
N ALA A 42 30.61 3.09 42.76
CA ALA A 42 31.89 2.38 42.67
C ALA A 42 31.67 0.87 42.54
N ASP A 43 31.08 0.43 41.42
CA ASP A 43 30.99 -0.98 41.08
C ASP A 43 32.19 -1.43 40.22
N GLN A 44 32.29 -2.73 39.95
CA GLN A 44 33.41 -3.32 39.20
C GLN A 44 33.58 -2.71 37.79
N ASP A 45 32.53 -2.10 37.24
CA ASP A 45 32.50 -1.51 35.92
C ASP A 45 32.74 0.01 35.91
N ASN A 46 32.92 0.64 37.09
CA ASN A 46 33.07 2.09 37.23
C ASN A 46 34.07 2.53 38.33
N TRP A 47 35.24 1.87 38.40
CA TRP A 47 36.30 2.17 39.37
C TRP A 47 36.82 3.61 39.32
N ILE A 48 36.66 4.26 38.17
CA ILE A 48 37.15 5.62 37.93
C ILE A 48 36.22 6.71 38.47
N GLY A 49 35.07 6.35 39.06
CA GLY A 49 34.08 7.31 39.57
C GLY A 49 33.59 8.29 38.50
N TYR A 50 33.21 9.49 38.92
CA TYR A 50 32.75 10.60 38.09
C TYR A 50 33.63 11.82 38.33
N ARG A 51 33.84 12.64 37.31
CA ARG A 51 34.69 13.84 37.34
C ARG A 51 33.85 15.09 37.15
N ASN A 52 34.44 16.24 37.50
CA ASN A 52 33.80 17.54 37.28
C ASN A 52 33.29 17.66 35.83
N GLY A 53 32.03 18.04 35.66
CA GLY A 53 31.36 18.17 34.38
C GLY A 53 30.58 16.94 33.92
N ASP A 54 30.77 15.77 34.55
CA ASP A 54 30.03 14.55 34.18
C ASP A 54 28.53 14.67 34.49
N PHE A 55 27.71 14.09 33.61
CA PHE A 55 26.26 13.98 33.78
C PHE A 55 25.85 12.54 34.08
N VAL A 56 24.94 12.37 35.04
CA VAL A 56 24.39 11.06 35.42
C VAL A 56 22.88 11.09 35.55
N ARG A 57 22.25 9.94 35.30
CA ARG A 57 20.85 9.69 35.68
C ARG A 57 20.81 8.98 37.02
N TYR A 58 20.03 9.51 37.94
CA TYR A 58 19.82 8.95 39.27
C TYR A 58 18.42 9.32 39.75
N ASP A 59 17.66 8.36 40.28
CA ASP A 59 16.27 8.56 40.73
C ASP A 59 15.39 9.35 39.74
N ASN A 60 15.39 8.93 38.46
CA ASN A 60 14.62 9.58 37.39
C ASN A 60 14.92 11.07 37.15
N LYS A 61 16.04 11.57 37.66
CA LYS A 61 16.55 12.94 37.47
C LYS A 61 17.93 12.90 36.83
N VAL A 62 18.31 14.03 36.25
CA VAL A 62 19.63 14.29 35.68
C VAL A 62 20.40 15.20 36.63
N TYR A 63 21.62 14.79 36.95
CA TYR A 63 22.55 15.57 37.76
C TYR A 63 23.85 15.81 36.99
N GLN A 64 24.50 16.94 37.27
CA GLN A 64 25.85 17.23 36.81
C GLN A 64 26.78 17.38 38.02
N LEU A 65 27.97 16.77 37.98
CA LEU A 65 28.97 17.02 39.01
C LEU A 65 29.57 18.40 38.77
N LYS A 66 29.37 19.34 39.71
CA LYS A 66 30.01 20.65 39.71
C LYS A 66 30.76 20.85 41.02
N ASN A 67 31.89 21.53 40.95
CA ASN A 67 32.65 21.96 42.13
C ASN A 67 33.21 20.79 42.97
N ASP A 68 33.32 19.61 42.39
CA ASP A 68 34.11 18.49 42.89
C ASP A 68 34.94 17.90 41.75
N TRP A 69 36.19 17.56 42.01
CA TRP A 69 37.10 17.06 40.99
C TRP A 69 36.89 15.56 40.73
N TRP A 70 36.39 14.83 41.73
CA TRP A 70 36.11 13.40 41.64
C TRP A 70 35.14 12.92 42.73
N THR A 71 34.18 12.07 42.37
CA THR A 71 33.32 11.38 43.34
C THR A 71 32.90 9.99 42.88
N ALA A 72 32.68 9.08 43.83
CA ALA A 72 31.95 7.83 43.64
C ALA A 72 30.60 7.81 44.38
N ASP A 73 30.29 8.85 45.15
CA ASP A 73 29.08 8.98 45.94
C ASP A 73 27.89 9.40 45.07
N THR A 74 26.69 8.98 45.49
CA THR A 74 25.42 9.29 44.80
C THR A 74 25.06 10.78 44.90
N PRO A 75 24.17 11.27 44.01
CA PRO A 75 23.59 12.61 44.13
C PRO A 75 22.90 12.94 45.45
N ASP A 76 22.44 11.94 46.21
CA ASP A 76 21.80 12.17 47.51
C ASP A 76 22.82 12.33 48.66
N ILE A 77 24.07 11.94 48.44
CA ILE A 77 25.13 11.96 49.45
C ILE A 77 26.11 13.12 49.18
N ASN A 78 26.53 13.30 47.93
CA ASN A 78 27.48 14.33 47.56
C ASN A 78 26.75 15.59 47.05
N GLN A 79 26.83 16.67 47.84
CA GLN A 79 26.23 17.99 47.56
C GLN A 79 26.73 18.66 46.28
N HIS A 80 27.82 18.17 45.68
CA HIS A 80 28.40 18.68 44.45
C HIS A 80 27.65 18.19 43.19
N TRP A 81 26.72 17.25 43.34
CA TRP A 81 25.78 16.90 42.28
C TRP A 81 24.67 17.95 42.18
N ILE A 82 24.72 18.74 41.11
CA ILE A 82 23.72 19.77 40.82
C ILE A 82 22.59 19.14 40.02
N TYR A 83 21.37 19.28 40.53
CA TYR A 83 20.17 18.87 39.80
C TYR A 83 19.98 19.73 38.55
N CYS A 84 19.80 19.08 37.41
CA CYS A 84 19.59 19.77 36.13
C CYS A 84 18.12 19.76 35.73
N GLN A 85 17.54 18.56 35.62
CA GLN A 85 16.17 18.36 35.15
C GLN A 85 15.69 16.93 35.41
N ASP A 86 14.39 16.72 35.36
CA ASP A 86 13.80 15.38 35.33
C ASP A 86 14.15 14.65 34.01
N VAL A 87 14.26 13.32 34.07
CA VAL A 87 14.45 12.50 32.88
C VAL A 87 13.18 12.52 32.02
N LEU A 88 13.25 13.19 30.88
CA LEU A 88 12.19 13.17 29.89
C LEU A 88 12.13 11.78 29.23
N GLN A 89 11.10 10.99 29.59
CA GLN A 89 10.94 9.64 29.06
C GLN A 89 10.74 9.63 27.54
N PRO A 90 11.58 8.90 26.78
CA PRO A 90 11.37 8.73 25.36
C PRO A 90 10.15 7.86 25.07
N ALA A 91 9.70 7.93 23.81
CA ALA A 91 8.56 7.16 23.37
C ALA A 91 8.69 6.65 21.94
N ILE A 92 8.07 5.50 21.68
CA ILE A 92 7.81 4.98 20.35
C ILE A 92 6.33 5.16 20.04
N TYR A 93 6.06 5.58 18.81
CA TYR A 93 4.74 5.67 18.23
C TYR A 93 4.62 4.58 17.16
N LEU A 94 4.03 3.45 17.56
CA LEU A 94 3.77 2.32 16.68
C LEU A 94 2.53 2.61 15.84
N TYR A 95 2.72 2.85 14.55
CA TYR A 95 1.64 3.03 13.60
C TYR A 95 1.31 1.72 12.92
N THR A 96 0.08 1.26 13.10
CA THR A 96 -0.47 0.14 12.36
C THR A 96 -1.30 0.71 11.21
N PRO A 97 -0.95 0.46 9.94
CA PRO A 97 -1.70 0.97 8.80
C PRO A 97 -3.08 0.31 8.69
N SER A 98 -3.86 0.69 7.67
CA SER A 98 -5.11 0.00 7.36
C SER A 98 -4.88 -1.50 7.14
N ARG A 99 -5.86 -2.32 7.55
CA ARG A 99 -5.80 -3.78 7.41
C ARG A 99 -5.62 -4.16 5.92
N PRO A 100 -4.57 -4.90 5.55
CA PRO A 100 -4.45 -5.44 4.21
C PRO A 100 -5.59 -6.43 3.91
N ALA A 101 -6.07 -6.47 2.66
CA ALA A 101 -7.23 -7.28 2.30
C ALA A 101 -7.01 -8.80 2.51
N TYR A 102 -5.76 -9.25 2.43
CA TYR A 102 -5.35 -10.65 2.64
C TYR A 102 -5.26 -11.07 4.12
N VAL A 103 -5.32 -10.14 5.06
CA VAL A 103 -5.38 -10.46 6.50
C VAL A 103 -6.84 -10.58 6.91
N SER A 104 -7.21 -11.64 7.64
CA SER A 104 -8.57 -11.88 8.13
C SER A 104 -9.15 -10.68 8.88
N SER A 105 -10.46 -10.45 8.76
CA SER A 105 -11.15 -9.33 9.40
C SER A 105 -11.16 -9.42 10.92
N THR A 106 -10.99 -10.63 11.47
CA THR A 106 -10.94 -10.89 12.91
C THR A 106 -9.54 -10.78 13.50
N SER A 107 -8.50 -10.87 12.67
CA SER A 107 -7.11 -10.91 13.10
C SER A 107 -6.56 -9.51 13.43
N LYS A 108 -5.71 -9.44 14.46
CA LYS A 108 -5.21 -8.18 15.02
C LYS A 108 -3.69 -8.21 15.23
N PRO A 109 -2.97 -7.09 15.00
CA PRO A 109 -1.53 -7.04 15.19
C PRO A 109 -1.07 -7.21 16.63
N HIS A 110 0.10 -7.82 16.73
CA HIS A 110 0.78 -8.12 17.98
C HIS A 110 2.26 -7.79 17.82
N VAL A 111 2.75 -6.95 18.73
CA VAL A 111 4.12 -6.46 18.73
C VAL A 111 4.74 -6.73 20.09
N ILE A 112 5.96 -7.27 20.09
CA ILE A 112 6.76 -7.49 21.29
C ILE A 112 8.01 -6.60 21.19
N ILE A 113 8.38 -5.97 22.29
CA ILE A 113 9.57 -5.12 22.38
C ILE A 113 10.51 -5.73 23.42
N TYR A 114 11.77 -5.90 23.02
CA TYR A 114 12.85 -6.38 23.87
C TYR A 114 13.90 -5.29 24.09
N ASP A 115 14.54 -5.28 25.26
CA ASP A 115 15.73 -4.47 25.51
C ASP A 115 17.00 -5.10 24.89
N SER A 116 18.15 -4.44 25.08
CA SER A 116 19.45 -4.92 24.58
C SER A 116 19.92 -6.22 25.23
N ASN A 117 19.33 -6.61 26.36
CA ASN A 117 19.63 -7.86 27.08
C ASN A 117 18.62 -8.97 26.71
N HIS A 118 17.79 -8.74 25.68
CA HIS A 118 16.73 -9.64 25.23
C HIS A 118 15.60 -9.87 26.26
N ASN A 119 15.47 -9.01 27.26
CA ASN A 119 14.32 -9.07 28.16
C ASN A 119 13.12 -8.40 27.50
N GLN A 120 11.94 -9.02 27.63
CA GLN A 120 10.70 -8.44 27.14
C GLN A 120 10.31 -7.23 28.00
N VAL A 121 10.23 -6.05 27.38
CA VAL A 121 9.84 -4.80 28.05
C VAL A 121 8.42 -4.35 27.69
N ALA A 122 7.85 -4.86 26.60
CA ALA A 122 6.44 -4.65 26.27
C ALA A 122 5.88 -5.81 25.43
N ASP A 123 4.61 -6.15 25.70
CA ASP A 123 3.81 -7.12 24.94
C ASP A 123 2.48 -6.45 24.55
N LEU A 124 2.34 -6.11 23.27
CA LEU A 124 1.25 -5.27 22.75
C LEU A 124 0.33 -6.10 21.88
N LYS A 125 -0.59 -6.82 22.53
CA LYS A 125 -1.60 -7.66 21.87
C LYS A 125 -2.79 -6.84 21.36
N ASN A 126 -3.43 -7.35 20.31
CA ASN A 126 -4.71 -6.84 19.80
C ASN A 126 -4.69 -5.35 19.39
N LEU A 127 -3.60 -4.90 18.78
CA LEU A 127 -3.52 -3.54 18.25
C LEU A 127 -4.60 -3.28 17.20
N LYS A 128 -5.05 -2.03 17.11
CA LYS A 128 -6.06 -1.63 16.12
C LYS A 128 -5.39 -1.30 14.79
N TRP A 129 -5.98 -1.77 13.68
CA TRP A 129 -5.62 -1.32 12.33
C TRP A 129 -5.94 0.17 12.15
N GLY A 130 -5.14 0.85 11.34
CA GLY A 130 -5.29 2.27 11.02
C GLY A 130 -5.04 3.21 12.21
N ALA A 131 -4.34 2.76 13.25
CA ALA A 131 -4.17 3.50 14.51
C ALA A 131 -2.70 3.60 14.93
N THR A 132 -2.42 4.58 15.79
CA THR A 132 -1.10 4.74 16.42
C THR A 132 -1.18 4.44 17.91
N LYS A 133 -0.27 3.58 18.41
CA LYS A 133 -0.09 3.32 19.84
C LYS A 133 1.21 3.98 20.31
N LYS A 134 1.10 4.84 21.34
CA LYS A 134 2.26 5.38 22.06
C LYS A 134 2.73 4.39 23.13
N VAL A 135 4.02 4.13 23.17
CA VAL A 135 4.71 3.28 24.16
C VAL A 135 5.85 4.10 24.75
N ARG A 136 5.85 4.30 26.07
CA ARG A 136 6.97 4.95 26.76
C ARG A 136 7.99 3.88 27.14
N LEU A 137 9.26 4.15 26.88
CA LEU A 137 10.37 3.24 27.13
C LEU A 137 11.52 4.02 27.80
N PRO A 138 12.43 3.36 28.53
CA PRO A 138 13.63 4.02 29.03
C PRO A 138 14.58 4.42 27.89
N ILE A 139 15.59 5.22 28.21
CA ILE A 139 16.71 5.52 27.31
C ILE A 139 17.50 4.23 27.06
N GLY A 140 17.76 3.91 25.80
CA GLY A 140 18.48 2.68 25.44
C GLY A 140 18.19 2.18 24.02
N GLN A 141 18.66 0.98 23.74
CA GLN A 141 18.41 0.25 22.50
C GLN A 141 17.31 -0.79 22.70
N PHE A 142 16.42 -0.92 21.73
CA PHE A 142 15.33 -1.89 21.75
C PHE A 142 15.20 -2.62 20.42
N THR A 143 14.77 -3.87 20.50
CA THR A 143 14.37 -4.69 19.35
C THR A 143 12.85 -4.77 19.29
N ILE A 144 12.27 -4.46 18.14
CA ILE A 144 10.83 -4.52 17.86
C ILE A 144 10.56 -5.74 17.00
N VAL A 145 9.79 -6.68 17.55
CA VAL A 145 9.34 -7.89 16.85
C VAL A 145 7.85 -7.75 16.57
N VAL A 146 7.46 -7.93 15.32
CA VAL A 146 6.06 -7.98 14.91
C VAL A 146 5.72 -9.42 14.63
N GLU A 147 4.80 -9.99 15.39
CA GLU A 147 4.37 -11.37 15.14
C GLU A 147 3.62 -11.47 13.82
N GLY A 148 3.77 -12.61 13.15
CA GLY A 148 2.98 -12.95 11.97
C GLY A 148 1.49 -13.03 12.31
N ILE A 149 0.65 -12.75 11.32
CA ILE A 149 -0.80 -12.91 11.42
C ILE A 149 -1.27 -13.77 10.28
N ASP A 150 -2.14 -14.73 10.56
CA ASP A 150 -2.65 -15.68 9.58
C ASP A 150 -1.49 -16.32 8.82
N SER A 151 -1.40 -16.08 7.52
CA SER A 151 -0.34 -16.56 6.63
C SER A 151 0.62 -15.44 6.21
N SER A 152 0.67 -14.34 6.96
CA SER A 152 1.51 -13.16 6.67
C SER A 152 2.63 -12.98 7.69
N GLN A 153 3.79 -12.53 7.21
CA GLN A 153 4.94 -12.19 8.04
C GLN A 153 4.85 -10.74 8.50
N GLY A 154 4.88 -10.53 9.81
CA GLY A 154 4.96 -9.21 10.42
C GLY A 154 6.38 -8.62 10.33
N TYR A 155 6.49 -7.31 10.15
CA TYR A 155 7.75 -6.59 10.24
C TYR A 155 7.55 -5.14 10.68
N ALA A 156 8.56 -4.58 11.35
CA ALA A 156 8.61 -3.16 11.69
C ALA A 156 9.43 -2.39 10.65
N SER A 157 9.10 -1.13 10.39
CA SER A 157 9.90 -0.26 9.51
C SER A 157 11.33 -0.05 10.01
N GLN A 158 11.54 -0.19 11.33
CA GLN A 158 12.86 -0.31 11.96
C GLN A 158 12.74 -1.37 13.06
N SER A 159 13.50 -2.46 12.92
CA SER A 159 13.51 -3.57 13.90
C SER A 159 14.38 -3.27 15.11
N ILE A 160 15.38 -2.40 14.99
CA ILE A 160 16.23 -1.95 16.09
C ILE A 160 16.11 -0.44 16.20
N VAL A 161 15.90 0.04 17.43
CA VAL A 161 15.68 1.45 17.70
C VAL A 161 16.47 1.90 18.93
N ASN A 162 17.29 2.92 18.75
CA ASN A 162 17.93 3.63 19.85
C ASN A 162 17.07 4.84 20.26
N LEU A 163 16.84 5.02 21.55
CA LEU A 163 16.09 6.13 22.13
C LEU A 163 16.98 6.92 23.09
N ALA A 164 17.11 8.21 22.82
CA ALA A 164 17.75 9.20 23.68
C ALA A 164 16.72 9.96 24.54
N MET A 165 17.17 10.73 25.52
CA MET A 165 16.28 11.51 26.40
C MET A 165 15.34 12.42 25.61
N GLY A 166 14.05 12.43 25.96
CA GLY A 166 13.02 13.24 25.31
C GLY A 166 12.70 12.84 23.85
N GLN A 167 13.41 11.85 23.29
CA GLN A 167 13.24 11.48 21.89
C GLN A 167 11.93 10.73 21.66
N SER A 168 11.30 11.04 20.53
CA SER A 168 10.16 10.28 20.02
C SER A 168 10.47 9.72 18.64
N LYS A 169 10.13 8.45 18.40
CA LYS A 169 10.26 7.82 17.08
C LYS A 169 8.95 7.22 16.60
N LYS A 170 8.69 7.34 15.30
CA LYS A 170 7.55 6.71 14.63
C LYS A 170 8.02 5.44 13.93
N ILE A 171 7.31 4.35 14.17
CA ILE A 171 7.64 3.02 13.64
C ILE A 171 6.36 2.44 13.03
N SER A 172 6.42 2.03 11.77
CA SER A 172 5.28 1.38 11.13
C SER A 172 5.33 -0.13 11.35
N VAL A 173 4.19 -0.71 11.70
CA VAL A 173 3.98 -2.15 11.90
C VAL A 173 3.28 -2.68 10.65
N ASN A 174 3.97 -3.48 9.85
CA ASN A 174 3.49 -3.91 8.54
C ASN A 174 3.43 -5.43 8.44
N TYR A 175 2.71 -5.91 7.43
CA TYR A 175 2.52 -7.33 7.15
C TYR A 175 2.78 -7.60 5.68
N LYS A 176 3.57 -8.62 5.38
CA LYS A 176 3.80 -9.11 4.02
C LYS A 176 3.10 -10.45 3.85
N ASN A 177 2.23 -10.57 2.84
CA ASN A 177 1.70 -11.88 2.45
C ASN A 177 2.86 -12.73 1.91
N ILE A 178 3.23 -13.80 2.61
CA ILE A 178 4.33 -14.69 2.20
C ILE A 178 3.88 -15.75 1.18
N HIS A 179 2.57 -15.80 0.90
CA HIS A 179 1.95 -16.64 -0.13
C HIS A 179 1.39 -15.80 -1.29
N ALA A 180 1.78 -14.53 -1.41
CA ALA A 180 1.42 -13.72 -2.56
C ALA A 180 2.23 -14.19 -3.77
N VAL A 181 1.52 -14.69 -4.79
CA VAL A 181 2.13 -15.06 -6.07
C VAL A 181 1.73 -14.11 -7.17
N SER A 182 2.50 -14.18 -8.25
CA SER A 182 2.13 -13.57 -9.51
C SER A 182 1.72 -14.64 -10.52
N LEU A 183 0.65 -14.34 -11.26
CA LEU A 183 0.17 -15.15 -12.37
C LEU A 183 0.20 -14.28 -13.63
N SER A 184 0.93 -14.73 -14.64
CA SER A 184 0.94 -14.11 -15.95
C SER A 184 0.06 -14.89 -16.91
N ILE A 185 -0.92 -14.22 -17.51
CA ILE A 185 -1.83 -14.80 -18.50
C ILE A 185 -1.61 -14.17 -19.87
N TYR A 186 -1.43 -14.99 -20.89
CA TYR A 186 -1.38 -14.59 -22.29
C TYR A 186 -2.62 -15.13 -23.03
N PRO A 187 -3.67 -14.30 -23.21
CA PRO A 187 -4.85 -14.68 -23.99
C PRO A 187 -4.56 -14.53 -25.49
N LYS A 188 -4.37 -15.65 -26.18
CA LYS A 188 -4.08 -15.71 -27.62
C LYS A 188 -5.38 -15.80 -28.41
N ALA A 189 -5.61 -14.84 -29.30
CA ALA A 189 -6.78 -14.80 -30.18
C ALA A 189 -6.41 -14.16 -31.53
N ALA A 190 -7.14 -14.48 -32.61
CA ALA A 190 -6.94 -13.87 -33.92
C ALA A 190 -7.52 -12.43 -34.05
N ILE A 191 -7.72 -11.74 -32.92
CA ILE A 191 -8.34 -10.42 -32.82
C ILE A 191 -7.61 -9.55 -31.79
N SER A 192 -7.78 -8.23 -31.90
CA SER A 192 -7.44 -7.28 -30.85
C SER A 192 -8.65 -7.00 -29.95
N GLY A 193 -8.41 -6.57 -28.71
CA GLY A 193 -9.47 -6.20 -27.76
C GLY A 193 -9.15 -6.71 -26.36
N SER A 194 -10.19 -6.85 -25.53
CA SER A 194 -10.06 -7.35 -24.17
C SER A 194 -11.21 -8.27 -23.81
N VAL A 195 -10.95 -9.24 -22.93
CA VAL A 195 -11.93 -10.23 -22.45
C VAL A 195 -12.03 -10.18 -20.94
N GLY A 196 -13.22 -10.41 -20.39
CA GLY A 196 -13.41 -10.56 -18.95
C GLY A 196 -12.90 -11.90 -18.44
N VAL A 197 -12.27 -11.93 -17.27
CA VAL A 197 -11.76 -13.15 -16.63
C VAL A 197 -12.14 -13.20 -15.16
N LYS A 198 -12.35 -14.42 -14.66
CA LYS A 198 -12.47 -14.75 -13.23
C LYS A 198 -11.48 -15.85 -12.89
N ILE A 199 -10.87 -15.78 -11.71
CA ILE A 199 -10.05 -16.85 -11.16
C ILE A 199 -10.75 -17.34 -9.90
N LEU A 200 -11.01 -18.64 -9.86
CA LEU A 200 -11.70 -19.31 -8.76
C LEU A 200 -10.73 -20.21 -8.01
N ASP A 201 -10.87 -20.25 -6.68
CA ASP A 201 -10.20 -21.25 -5.85
C ASP A 201 -10.87 -22.64 -5.95
N SER A 202 -10.29 -23.64 -5.28
CA SER A 202 -10.79 -25.01 -5.22
C SER A 202 -12.21 -25.16 -4.63
N LYS A 203 -12.74 -24.13 -3.96
CA LYS A 203 -14.11 -24.09 -3.42
C LYS A 203 -15.08 -23.34 -4.34
N GLY A 204 -14.63 -22.85 -5.49
CA GLY A 204 -15.41 -22.01 -6.39
C GLY A 204 -15.55 -20.56 -5.94
N THR A 205 -14.73 -20.10 -4.99
CA THR A 205 -14.73 -18.68 -4.57
C THR A 205 -13.91 -17.86 -5.55
N VAL A 206 -14.44 -16.72 -6.00
CA VAL A 206 -13.70 -15.79 -6.86
C VAL A 206 -12.60 -15.11 -6.05
N VAL A 207 -11.34 -15.36 -6.43
CA VAL A 207 -10.15 -14.72 -5.83
C VAL A 207 -9.62 -13.56 -6.66
N TYR A 208 -10.00 -13.50 -7.95
CA TYR A 208 -9.71 -12.38 -8.84
C TYR A 208 -10.79 -12.26 -9.92
N GLN A 209 -11.11 -11.02 -10.30
CA GLN A 209 -11.96 -10.71 -11.44
C GLN A 209 -11.45 -9.44 -12.13
N GLY A 210 -11.35 -9.47 -13.45
CA GLY A 210 -10.79 -8.35 -14.22
C GLY A 210 -10.93 -8.53 -15.72
N SER A 211 -10.13 -7.78 -16.48
CA SER A 211 -10.05 -7.89 -17.94
C SER A 211 -8.63 -8.14 -18.40
N LEU A 212 -8.47 -8.98 -19.43
CA LEU A 212 -7.20 -9.31 -20.07
C LEU A 212 -7.19 -8.78 -21.50
N VAL A 213 -6.10 -8.16 -21.91
CA VAL A 213 -5.92 -7.68 -23.28
C VAL A 213 -5.43 -8.82 -24.17
N PHE A 214 -6.10 -9.07 -25.30
CA PHE A 214 -5.71 -10.10 -26.27
C PHE A 214 -4.30 -9.87 -26.81
N ASN A 215 -3.57 -10.97 -27.03
CA ASN A 215 -2.21 -11.01 -27.59
C ASN A 215 -1.19 -10.16 -26.81
N LYS A 216 -1.42 -9.96 -25.50
CA LYS A 216 -0.50 -9.30 -24.58
C LYS A 216 -0.36 -10.10 -23.29
N LYS A 217 0.81 -9.99 -22.66
CA LYS A 217 1.04 -10.57 -21.34
C LYS A 217 0.33 -9.70 -20.29
N ASN A 218 -0.56 -10.31 -19.51
CA ASN A 218 -1.29 -9.65 -18.42
C ASN A 218 -0.82 -10.27 -17.10
N THR A 219 -0.18 -9.49 -16.23
CA THR A 219 0.30 -9.99 -14.93
C THR A 219 -0.66 -9.59 -13.83
N ILE A 220 -1.09 -10.58 -13.06
CA ILE A 220 -1.90 -10.43 -11.85
C ILE A 220 -0.97 -10.68 -10.66
N TYR A 221 -0.99 -9.79 -9.69
CA TYR A 221 -0.18 -9.87 -8.47
C TYR A 221 -1.05 -10.19 -7.26
N ASP A 222 -0.40 -10.59 -6.17
CA ASP A 222 -1.00 -10.78 -4.85
C ASP A 222 -2.18 -11.78 -4.82
N ILE A 223 -2.12 -12.82 -5.66
CA ILE A 223 -3.03 -13.96 -5.53
C ILE A 223 -2.57 -14.78 -4.32
N ASP A 224 -3.44 -15.01 -3.35
CA ASP A 224 -3.16 -15.86 -2.19
C ASP A 224 -3.19 -17.33 -2.59
N VAL A 225 -2.04 -18.04 -2.50
CA VAL A 225 -1.88 -19.46 -2.89
C VAL A 225 -2.16 -20.50 -1.82
N THR A 226 -2.62 -20.10 -0.63
CA THR A 226 -2.93 -21.05 0.45
C THR A 226 -4.00 -22.10 0.10
N LYS A 227 -4.64 -21.99 -1.07
CA LYS A 227 -5.78 -22.81 -1.51
C LYS A 227 -5.48 -23.82 -2.63
N GLY A 228 -4.22 -23.94 -3.08
CA GLY A 228 -3.79 -25.00 -3.99
C GLY A 228 -4.02 -24.72 -5.48
N LYS A 229 -4.95 -25.45 -6.12
CA LYS A 229 -5.25 -25.32 -7.56
C LYS A 229 -6.33 -24.27 -7.80
N TYR A 230 -6.18 -23.50 -8.87
CA TYR A 230 -7.08 -22.43 -9.29
C TYR A 230 -7.63 -22.70 -10.68
N MET A 231 -8.85 -22.26 -10.92
CA MET A 231 -9.48 -22.35 -12.23
C MET A 231 -9.63 -20.95 -12.83
N ILE A 232 -9.07 -20.76 -14.02
CA ILE A 232 -9.20 -19.52 -14.79
C ILE A 232 -10.37 -19.70 -15.74
N HIS A 233 -11.40 -18.87 -15.56
CA HIS A 233 -12.58 -18.81 -16.41
C HIS A 233 -12.56 -17.51 -17.21
N ALA A 234 -12.47 -17.61 -18.53
CA ALA A 234 -12.59 -16.45 -19.42
C ALA A 234 -13.99 -16.40 -20.06
N ASN A 235 -14.58 -15.22 -20.07
CA ASN A 235 -15.87 -15.01 -20.73
C ASN A 235 -15.75 -15.23 -22.24
N SER A 236 -16.85 -15.56 -22.91
CA SER A 236 -16.92 -15.49 -24.37
C SER A 236 -16.89 -14.05 -24.85
N TYR A 237 -16.28 -13.81 -26.01
CA TYR A 237 -16.23 -12.51 -26.66
C TYR A 237 -16.76 -12.62 -28.10
N ILE A 238 -17.65 -11.72 -28.52
CA ILE A 238 -18.27 -11.76 -29.86
C ILE A 238 -17.86 -10.51 -30.61
N VAL A 239 -17.31 -10.69 -31.82
CA VAL A 239 -16.96 -9.58 -32.71
C VAL A 239 -17.03 -10.05 -34.16
N ALA A 240 -17.60 -9.21 -35.02
CA ALA A 240 -17.69 -9.44 -36.47
C ALA A 240 -18.21 -10.85 -36.85
N GLY A 241 -19.33 -11.27 -36.25
CA GLY A 241 -19.94 -12.57 -36.56
C GLY A 241 -19.18 -13.80 -36.12
N LYS A 242 -18.22 -13.66 -35.22
CA LYS A 242 -17.50 -14.78 -34.62
C LYS A 242 -17.55 -14.73 -33.10
N VAL A 243 -17.78 -15.88 -32.49
CA VAL A 243 -17.59 -16.09 -31.05
C VAL A 243 -16.17 -16.56 -30.83
N TYR A 244 -15.49 -15.96 -29.86
CA TYR A 244 -14.18 -16.36 -29.36
C TYR A 244 -14.35 -16.90 -27.94
N LYS A 245 -13.85 -18.11 -27.68
CA LYS A 245 -13.91 -18.73 -26.36
C LYS A 245 -12.66 -19.56 -26.07
N ALA A 246 -12.19 -19.48 -24.83
CA ALA A 246 -11.16 -20.37 -24.30
C ALA A 246 -11.80 -21.38 -23.33
N PRO A 247 -11.29 -22.61 -23.23
CA PRO A 247 -11.69 -23.55 -22.20
C PRO A 247 -11.22 -23.07 -20.82
N ASP A 248 -11.92 -23.51 -19.77
CA ASP A 248 -11.47 -23.29 -18.40
C ASP A 248 -10.12 -23.96 -18.19
N THR A 249 -9.19 -23.21 -17.57
CA THR A 249 -7.81 -23.66 -17.40
C THR A 249 -7.50 -23.84 -15.92
N LEU A 250 -7.13 -25.06 -15.54
CA LEU A 250 -6.66 -25.36 -14.19
C LEU A 250 -5.17 -25.01 -14.07
N VAL A 251 -4.81 -24.24 -13.05
CA VAL A 251 -3.44 -23.83 -12.78
C VAL A 251 -3.07 -24.13 -11.32
N SER A 252 -1.86 -24.65 -11.11
CA SER A 252 -1.25 -24.73 -9.78
C SER A 252 -0.31 -23.55 -9.65
N LEU A 253 -0.51 -22.73 -8.61
CA LEU A 253 0.34 -21.57 -8.36
C LEU A 253 1.36 -21.91 -7.28
N SER A 254 2.60 -21.43 -7.45
CA SER A 254 3.71 -21.66 -6.51
C SER A 254 4.22 -20.33 -5.93
N PRO A 255 4.50 -20.24 -4.61
CA PRO A 255 5.07 -19.05 -3.95
C PRO A 255 6.34 -18.51 -4.60
N ASP A 256 7.15 -19.40 -5.20
CA ASP A 256 8.54 -19.11 -5.52
C ASP A 256 8.75 -18.52 -6.93
N GLU A 257 7.74 -18.57 -7.80
CA GLU A 257 7.87 -18.11 -9.18
C GLU A 257 6.56 -17.59 -9.80
N THR A 258 6.68 -16.68 -10.77
CA THR A 258 5.54 -16.27 -11.59
C THR A 258 5.09 -17.43 -12.46
N THR A 259 3.88 -17.94 -12.20
CA THR A 259 3.29 -18.96 -13.08
C THR A 259 2.83 -18.31 -14.39
N ASN A 260 3.16 -18.92 -15.53
CA ASN A 260 2.76 -18.42 -16.86
C ASN A 260 1.69 -19.34 -17.46
N VAL A 261 0.58 -18.77 -17.93
CA VAL A 261 -0.54 -19.50 -18.53
C VAL A 261 -0.90 -18.90 -19.88
N ASN A 262 -1.13 -19.77 -20.86
CA ASN A 262 -1.68 -19.39 -22.16
C ASN A 262 -3.16 -19.76 -22.22
N LEU A 263 -4.01 -18.80 -22.53
CA LEU A 263 -5.41 -19.06 -22.85
C LEU A 263 -5.57 -18.98 -24.36
N ASN A 264 -5.75 -20.12 -25.02
CA ASN A 264 -5.98 -20.15 -26.47
C ASN A 264 -7.48 -20.01 -26.73
N PHE A 265 -7.86 -18.95 -27.44
CA PHE A 265 -9.24 -18.72 -27.85
C PHE A 265 -9.47 -19.31 -29.22
N ASP A 266 -10.36 -20.30 -29.28
CA ASP A 266 -10.89 -20.80 -30.54
C ASP A 266 -12.03 -19.89 -31.01
N SER A 267 -12.19 -19.81 -32.33
CA SER A 267 -13.25 -19.01 -32.94
C SER A 267 -14.08 -19.83 -33.90
N TRP A 268 -15.39 -19.60 -33.90
CA TRP A 268 -16.30 -20.14 -34.89
C TRP A 268 -17.29 -19.06 -35.33
N SER A 269 -17.73 -19.16 -36.58
CA SER A 269 -18.76 -18.27 -37.11
C SER A 269 -20.06 -18.48 -36.36
N VAL A 270 -20.68 -17.37 -35.98
CA VAL A 270 -22.06 -17.36 -35.52
C VAL A 270 -22.94 -17.54 -36.76
N ALA A 271 -24.05 -18.26 -36.62
CA ALA A 271 -25.04 -18.30 -37.69
C ALA A 271 -25.43 -16.85 -38.06
N ALA A 272 -25.59 -16.56 -39.34
CA ALA A 272 -25.94 -15.23 -39.81
C ALA A 272 -27.41 -15.18 -40.31
N ALA A 273 -28.07 -14.06 -40.08
CA ALA A 273 -29.34 -13.69 -40.68
C ALA A 273 -29.07 -12.96 -41.99
N ARG A 274 -29.68 -13.42 -43.08
CA ARG A 274 -29.67 -12.73 -44.37
C ARG A 274 -30.83 -11.75 -44.44
N VAL A 275 -30.56 -10.51 -44.82
CA VAL A 275 -31.59 -9.49 -45.06
C VAL A 275 -31.49 -9.05 -46.51
N ASP A 276 -32.52 -9.36 -47.30
CA ASP A 276 -32.63 -8.90 -48.68
C ASP A 276 -33.56 -7.68 -48.72
N VAL A 277 -33.04 -6.54 -49.17
CA VAL A 277 -33.79 -5.30 -49.31
C VAL A 277 -34.11 -5.06 -50.78
N ALA A 278 -35.38 -5.21 -51.14
CA ALA A 278 -35.90 -4.83 -52.45
C ALA A 278 -36.15 -3.31 -52.49
N VAL A 279 -35.48 -2.62 -53.40
CA VAL A 279 -35.63 -1.18 -53.65
C VAL A 279 -36.37 -0.98 -54.97
N THR A 280 -37.48 -0.24 -54.94
CA THR A 280 -38.27 0.12 -56.12
C THR A 280 -38.60 1.60 -56.13
N ASP A 281 -38.87 2.14 -57.32
CA ASP A 281 -39.29 3.53 -57.55
C ASP A 281 -38.26 4.58 -57.07
N LEU A 282 -36.98 4.21 -57.01
CA LEU A 282 -35.90 5.14 -56.72
C LEU A 282 -35.69 6.09 -57.91
N PRO A 283 -35.65 7.43 -57.69
CA PRO A 283 -35.34 8.39 -58.74
C PRO A 283 -34.00 8.08 -59.42
N LYS A 284 -33.97 8.21 -60.74
CA LYS A 284 -32.73 8.10 -61.52
C LYS A 284 -31.72 9.13 -61.00
N ASP A 285 -30.45 8.74 -60.98
CA ASP A 285 -29.30 9.56 -60.60
C ASP A 285 -29.26 10.03 -59.13
N ARG A 286 -30.02 9.40 -58.23
CA ARG A 286 -29.90 9.60 -56.78
C ARG A 286 -29.26 8.42 -56.07
N GLU A 287 -28.33 8.73 -55.16
CA GLU A 287 -27.76 7.77 -54.21
C GLU A 287 -28.51 7.90 -52.88
N VAL A 288 -28.99 6.77 -52.36
CA VAL A 288 -29.65 6.68 -51.04
C VAL A 288 -28.79 5.81 -50.13
N LYS A 289 -28.78 6.10 -48.83
CA LYS A 289 -28.08 5.27 -47.85
C LYS A 289 -29.10 4.53 -46.99
N LEU A 290 -29.08 3.21 -47.07
CA LEU A 290 -29.81 2.37 -46.13
C LEU A 290 -28.99 2.24 -44.86
N LYS A 291 -29.58 2.61 -43.73
CA LYS A 291 -28.96 2.57 -42.41
C LYS A 291 -29.70 1.55 -41.54
N PHE A 292 -28.96 0.57 -41.06
CA PHE A 292 -29.43 -0.43 -40.11
C PHE A 292 -28.86 -0.10 -38.74
N MET A 293 -29.72 0.10 -37.74
CA MET A 293 -29.28 0.46 -36.39
C MET A 293 -29.89 -0.48 -35.37
N ASN A 294 -29.08 -1.01 -34.46
CA ASN A 294 -29.60 -1.80 -33.34
C ASN A 294 -29.69 -0.95 -32.06
N ASN A 295 -30.33 -1.52 -31.04
CA ASN A 295 -30.54 -0.85 -29.75
C ASN A 295 -29.26 -0.68 -28.92
N THR A 296 -28.15 -1.33 -29.31
CA THR A 296 -26.83 -1.16 -28.66
C THR A 296 -26.02 -0.02 -29.28
N GLY A 297 -26.52 0.60 -30.36
CA GLY A 297 -25.89 1.74 -31.04
C GLY A 297 -25.00 1.34 -32.23
N ASP A 298 -24.96 0.06 -32.60
CA ASP A 298 -24.27 -0.39 -33.80
C ASP A 298 -25.03 0.06 -35.04
N VAL A 299 -24.27 0.50 -36.04
CA VAL A 299 -24.80 1.03 -37.29
C VAL A 299 -24.11 0.32 -38.45
N GLN A 300 -24.90 -0.28 -39.35
CA GLN A 300 -24.45 -0.71 -40.66
C GLN A 300 -25.06 0.19 -41.73
N THR A 301 -24.31 0.53 -42.78
CA THR A 301 -24.81 1.42 -43.84
C THR A 301 -24.47 0.85 -45.21
N VAL A 302 -25.43 0.91 -46.12
CA VAL A 302 -25.30 0.44 -47.50
C VAL A 302 -25.72 1.57 -48.44
N SER A 303 -24.82 2.01 -49.31
CA SER A 303 -25.15 2.93 -50.40
C SER A 303 -25.86 2.16 -51.53
N ILE A 304 -27.02 2.65 -51.95
CA ILE A 304 -27.81 2.07 -53.04
C ILE A 304 -27.89 3.04 -54.22
N LYS A 305 -27.70 2.52 -55.44
CA LYS A 305 -27.66 3.28 -56.70
C LYS A 305 -28.61 2.65 -57.71
N GLY A 306 -29.90 2.95 -57.54
CA GLY A 306 -30.98 2.44 -58.38
C GLY A 306 -31.79 1.32 -57.76
N ASN A 307 -32.84 0.91 -58.47
CA ASN A 307 -33.72 -0.18 -58.10
C ASN A 307 -33.01 -1.52 -58.18
N GLY A 308 -33.36 -2.45 -57.29
CA GLY A 308 -32.74 -3.77 -57.23
C GLY A 308 -32.90 -4.44 -55.87
N VAL A 309 -32.23 -5.57 -55.69
CA VAL A 309 -32.17 -6.27 -54.40
C VAL A 309 -30.76 -6.10 -53.83
N TYR A 310 -30.69 -5.63 -52.59
CA TYR A 310 -29.46 -5.42 -51.85
C TYR A 310 -29.42 -6.36 -50.64
N THR A 311 -28.39 -7.20 -50.57
CA THR A 311 -28.25 -8.19 -49.49
C THR A 311 -27.29 -7.71 -48.42
N GLN A 312 -27.72 -7.80 -47.16
CA GLN A 312 -26.92 -7.52 -45.99
C GLN A 312 -26.95 -8.70 -45.02
N MET A 313 -25.83 -8.96 -44.33
CA MET A 313 -25.68 -10.06 -43.39
C MET A 313 -25.57 -9.52 -41.95
N PHE A 314 -26.28 -10.15 -41.02
CA PHE A 314 -26.28 -9.81 -39.60
C PHE A 314 -25.99 -11.06 -38.77
N ASP A 315 -25.39 -10.88 -37.59
CA ASP A 315 -25.14 -11.97 -36.66
C ASP A 315 -26.45 -12.46 -36.05
N LYS A 316 -26.69 -13.77 -35.92
CA LYS A 316 -27.87 -14.31 -35.22
C LYS A 316 -27.73 -14.22 -33.71
N ASP A 317 -27.66 -13.00 -33.21
CA ASP A 317 -27.49 -12.66 -31.80
C ASP A 317 -28.83 -12.35 -31.08
N GLY A 318 -29.93 -12.32 -31.83
CA GLY A 318 -31.26 -11.95 -31.31
C GLY A 318 -31.49 -10.46 -31.17
N SER A 319 -30.53 -9.61 -31.58
CA SER A 319 -30.67 -8.16 -31.59
C SER A 319 -31.79 -7.72 -32.53
N THR A 320 -32.47 -6.63 -32.16
CA THR A 320 -33.46 -5.98 -33.03
C THR A 320 -32.78 -4.84 -33.79
N TRP A 321 -32.91 -4.87 -35.11
CA TRP A 321 -32.34 -3.89 -36.03
C TRP A 321 -33.45 -3.08 -36.68
N HIS A 322 -33.26 -1.76 -36.77
CA HIS A 322 -34.15 -0.80 -37.42
C HIS A 322 -33.58 -0.36 -38.77
N LEU A 323 -34.41 -0.36 -39.80
CA LEU A 323 -34.04 0.06 -41.15
C LEU A 323 -34.54 1.47 -41.44
N ILE A 324 -33.62 2.35 -41.83
CA ILE A 324 -33.87 3.74 -42.22
C ILE A 324 -33.26 4.00 -43.59
N ALA A 325 -33.88 4.87 -44.38
CA ALA A 325 -33.31 5.38 -45.64
C ALA A 325 -32.98 6.86 -45.46
N ASP A 326 -31.71 7.23 -45.63
CA ASP A 326 -31.22 8.60 -45.58
C ASP A 326 -31.00 9.15 -47.01
N GLY A 327 -31.33 10.43 -47.23
CA GLY A 327 -31.10 11.14 -48.49
C GLY A 327 -32.31 11.20 -49.44
N ILE A 328 -33.48 10.77 -48.99
CA ILE A 328 -34.72 10.74 -49.78
C ILE A 328 -35.93 10.90 -48.86
N ASP A 329 -36.81 11.87 -49.17
CA ASP A 329 -38.05 12.08 -48.42
C ASP A 329 -39.18 11.20 -48.97
N GLY A 330 -40.19 10.89 -48.13
CA GLY A 330 -41.39 10.19 -48.58
C GLY A 330 -41.20 8.70 -48.89
N VAL A 331 -40.38 7.99 -48.10
CA VAL A 331 -40.11 6.56 -48.32
C VAL A 331 -40.93 5.66 -47.40
N ASN A 332 -41.53 4.64 -47.99
CA ASN A 332 -42.18 3.55 -47.27
C ASN A 332 -41.19 2.39 -47.09
N ILE A 333 -40.93 2.03 -45.83
CA ILE A 333 -40.05 0.92 -45.43
C ILE A 333 -40.87 -0.15 -44.74
N TYR A 334 -40.75 -1.40 -45.18
CA TYR A 334 -41.40 -2.54 -44.54
C TYR A 334 -40.55 -3.82 -44.57
N PRO A 335 -40.33 -4.51 -43.44
CA PRO A 335 -40.64 -4.05 -42.08
C PRO A 335 -39.66 -2.94 -41.64
N LYS A 336 -40.10 -2.04 -40.75
CA LYS A 336 -39.24 -0.99 -40.18
C LYS A 336 -38.16 -1.53 -39.23
N SER A 337 -38.34 -2.77 -38.77
CA SER A 337 -37.38 -3.47 -37.91
C SER A 337 -37.49 -4.98 -38.08
N PHE A 338 -36.41 -5.68 -37.78
CA PHE A 338 -36.38 -7.15 -37.74
C PHE A 338 -35.52 -7.65 -36.59
N ASN A 339 -35.77 -8.89 -36.19
CA ASN A 339 -34.95 -9.56 -35.18
C ASN A 339 -33.92 -10.46 -35.89
N ALA A 340 -32.65 -10.31 -35.54
CA ALA A 340 -31.56 -11.05 -36.16
C ALA A 340 -31.55 -12.54 -35.81
N SER A 341 -32.50 -13.09 -35.03
CA SER A 341 -32.65 -14.54 -34.86
C SER A 341 -33.18 -15.28 -36.11
N GLN A 342 -33.80 -14.55 -37.04
CA GLN A 342 -34.41 -15.13 -38.24
C GLN A 342 -33.35 -15.53 -39.29
N SER A 343 -33.58 -16.62 -40.03
CA SER A 343 -32.64 -17.07 -41.09
C SER A 343 -32.64 -16.17 -42.32
N CYS A 344 -33.79 -15.59 -42.65
CA CYS A 344 -33.96 -14.70 -43.79
C CYS A 344 -35.02 -13.64 -43.46
N VAL A 345 -34.77 -12.39 -43.82
CA VAL A 345 -35.71 -11.29 -43.71
C VAL A 345 -35.81 -10.60 -45.06
N ASN A 346 -37.02 -10.48 -45.58
CA ASN A 346 -37.28 -9.68 -46.78
C ASN A 346 -37.76 -8.30 -46.34
N ALA A 347 -37.05 -7.26 -46.76
CA ALA A 347 -37.46 -5.88 -46.57
C ALA A 347 -37.71 -5.20 -47.92
N SER A 348 -38.58 -4.22 -47.94
CA SER A 348 -38.85 -3.38 -49.09
C SER A 348 -38.72 -1.91 -48.74
N VAL A 349 -38.17 -1.17 -49.68
CA VAL A 349 -38.02 0.29 -49.64
C VAL A 349 -38.61 0.82 -50.94
N LYS A 350 -39.72 1.56 -50.81
CA LYS A 350 -40.42 2.16 -51.94
C LYS A 350 -40.52 3.66 -51.77
N SER A 351 -40.05 4.41 -52.77
CA SER A 351 -40.26 5.84 -52.80
C SER A 351 -41.70 6.20 -53.18
N VAL A 352 -42.28 7.20 -52.51
CA VAL A 352 -43.59 7.76 -52.83
C VAL A 352 -43.37 9.09 -53.54
N PHE A 353 -43.13 9.03 -54.85
CA PHE A 353 -43.05 10.21 -55.72
C PHE A 353 -44.12 10.17 -56.80
#